data_AF-A0A941IID4-F1
#
_entry.id   AF-A0A941IID4-F1
#
_cell.length_a   1.000
_cell.length_b   1.000
_cell.length_c   1.000
_cell.angle_alpha   90.00
_cell.angle_beta   90.00
_cell.angle_gamma   90.00
#
_symmetry.space_group_name_H-M   'P 1'
#
loop_
_entity.id
_entity.type
_entity.pdbx_description
1 polymer ?
#
loop_
_entity_poly.entity_id
_entity_poly.type
_entity_poly.pdbx_seq_one_letter_code
_entity_poly.pdbx_strand_id
1 'polypeptide(L)'
;MTDIVRTVCGREFMVGDLCLEHLAHPAARVSLRTQRLRQDRDELWASFTPLEARRLAELLIAHADAADDAAAAPRDRRLAR
;
A
#
# COMPACT_ATOMS: atom_id res chain seq x y z
N MET A 1 8.19 3.48 -0.74
CA MET A 1 8.62 2.58 -1.85
C MET A 1 7.35 2.07 -2.55
N THR A 2 7.41 1.51 -3.76
CA THR A 2 6.20 0.94 -4.40
C THR A 2 6.52 -0.41 -5.00
N ASP A 3 5.82 -1.44 -4.50
CA ASP A 3 5.94 -2.82 -4.95
C ASP A 3 4.75 -3.20 -5.82
N ILE A 4 4.98 -4.14 -6.75
CA ILE A 4 3.98 -4.54 -7.75
C ILE A 4 3.74 -6.05 -7.68
N VAL A 5 2.48 -6.45 -7.52
CA VAL A 5 2.02 -7.82 -7.72
C VAL A 5 1.26 -7.90 -9.03
N ARG A 6 1.75 -8.73 -9.94
CA ARG A 6 1.04 -9.07 -11.18
C ARG A 6 0.38 -10.43 -11.03
N THR A 7 -0.92 -10.49 -11.25
CA THR A 7 -1.67 -11.75 -11.21
C THR A 7 -1.55 -12.50 -12.54
N VAL A 8 -1.83 -13.79 -12.53
CA VAL A 8 -1.87 -14.67 -13.71
C VAL A 8 -2.92 -14.22 -14.73
N CYS A 9 -3.99 -13.54 -14.30
CA CYS A 9 -4.97 -12.93 -15.19
C CYS A 9 -4.51 -11.58 -15.77
N GLY A 10 -3.26 -11.19 -15.52
CA GLY A 10 -2.62 -10.00 -16.08
C GLY A 10 -2.95 -8.71 -15.34
N ARG A 11 -3.58 -8.78 -14.18
CA ARG A 11 -3.90 -7.58 -13.38
C ARG A 11 -2.69 -7.17 -12.54
N GLU A 12 -2.47 -5.87 -12.44
CA GLU A 12 -1.44 -5.30 -11.58
C GLU A 12 -2.05 -4.66 -10.33
N PHE A 13 -1.44 -4.94 -9.19
CA PHE A 13 -1.66 -4.30 -7.91
C PHE A 13 -0.37 -3.63 -7.49
N MET A 14 -0.47 -2.35 -7.18
CA MET A 14 0.63 -1.56 -6.64
C MET A 14 0.37 -1.35 -5.15
N VAL A 15 1.34 -1.74 -4.33
CA VAL A 15 1.35 -1.49 -2.88
C VAL A 15 2.36 -0.40 -2.61
N GLY A 16 1.99 0.59 -1.81
CA GLY A 16 2.92 1.64 -1.42
C GLY A 16 2.47 2.39 -0.18
N ASP A 17 3.38 3.21 0.34
CA ASP A 17 3.16 3.97 1.56
C ASP A 17 2.61 5.35 1.24
N LEU A 18 1.68 5.82 2.06
CA LEU A 18 1.15 7.18 2.03
C LEU A 18 1.27 7.78 3.43
N CYS A 19 2.13 8.78 3.58
CA CYS A 19 2.22 9.57 4.81
C CYS A 19 1.41 10.86 4.64
N LEU A 20 0.45 11.08 5.54
CA LEU A 20 -0.35 12.30 5.59
C LEU A 20 0.22 13.24 6.67
N GLU A 21 1.21 14.05 6.28
CA GLU A 21 2.00 14.87 7.21
C GLU A 21 1.28 16.11 7.75
N HIS A 22 0.23 16.57 7.06
CA HIS A 22 -0.45 17.85 7.34
C HIS A 22 -1.74 17.69 8.17
N LEU A 23 -1.91 16.56 8.83
CA LEU A 23 -3.04 16.29 9.73
C LEU A 23 -2.69 16.65 11.18
N ALA A 24 -3.71 16.91 12.00
CA ALA A 24 -3.55 17.14 13.44
C ALA A 24 -2.75 16.04 14.14
N HIS A 25 -2.83 14.81 13.61
CA HIS A 25 -1.94 13.70 13.92
C HIS A 25 -1.49 13.09 12.59
N PRO A 26 -0.18 13.08 12.28
CA PRO A 26 0.28 12.46 11.04
C PRO A 26 -0.10 10.99 11.00
N ALA A 27 -0.64 10.57 9.86
CA ALA A 27 -1.13 9.21 9.66
C ALA A 27 -0.34 8.55 8.55
N ALA A 28 0.37 7.48 8.88
CA ALA A 28 0.96 6.57 7.90
C ALA A 28 -0.12 5.59 7.45
N ARG A 29 -0.15 5.28 6.15
CA ARG A 29 -1.13 4.38 5.54
C ARG A 29 -0.45 3.51 4.50
N VAL A 30 -0.89 2.26 4.42
CA VAL A 30 -0.63 1.41 3.26
C VAL A 30 -1.71 1.66 2.21
N SER A 31 -1.29 1.95 0.99
CA SER A 31 -2.16 2.19 -0.16
C SER A 31 -2.07 1.02 -1.12
N LEU A 32 -3.24 0.48 -1.51
CA LEU A 32 -3.37 -0.53 -2.55
C LEU A 32 -4.08 0.08 -3.75
N ARG A 33 -3.43 0.06 -4.91
CA ARG A 33 -4.01 0.56 -6.16
C ARG A 33 -4.03 -0.55 -7.20
N THR A 34 -5.11 -0.62 -7.96
CA THR A 34 -5.21 -1.42 -9.17
C THR A 34 -5.99 -0.67 -10.23
N GLN A 35 -5.81 -1.05 -11.50
CA GLN A 35 -6.57 -0.49 -12.61
C GLN A 35 -7.83 -1.31 -12.84
N ARG A 36 -8.92 -0.64 -13.24
CA ARG A 36 -10.09 -1.32 -13.80
C ARG A 36 -9.72 -1.93 -15.14
N LEU A 37 -10.05 -3.20 -15.31
CA LEU A 37 -9.96 -3.90 -16.59
C LEU A 37 -11.32 -3.85 -17.29
N ARG A 38 -11.36 -4.11 -18.60
CA ARG A 38 -12.62 -4.07 -19.37
C ARG A 38 -13.69 -5.04 -18.84
N GLN A 39 -13.27 -6.14 -18.22
CA GLN A 39 -14.16 -7.12 -17.59
C GLN A 39 -14.69 -6.71 -16.21
N ASP A 40 -14.13 -5.67 -15.60
CA ASP A 40 -14.65 -5.11 -14.35
C ASP A 40 -15.85 -4.27 -14.72
N ARG A 41 -17.05 -4.75 -14.35
CA ARG A 41 -18.28 -3.97 -14.53
C ARG A 41 -18.30 -2.81 -13.52
N ASP A 42 -19.41 -2.62 -12.81
CA ASP A 42 -19.55 -1.50 -11.87
C ASP A 42 -18.70 -1.67 -10.59
N GLU A 43 -18.19 -2.88 -10.33
CA GLU A 43 -17.43 -3.23 -9.12
C GLU A 43 -16.03 -3.76 -9.47
N LEU A 44 -15.04 -3.36 -8.66
CA LEU A 44 -13.65 -3.77 -8.79
C LEU A 44 -13.38 -5.00 -7.92
N TRP A 45 -13.84 -6.16 -8.37
CA TRP A 45 -13.49 -7.43 -7.74
C TRP A 45 -12.19 -7.98 -8.32
N ALA A 46 -11.33 -8.47 -7.43
CA ALA A 46 -10.10 -9.15 -7.79
C ALA A 46 -10.09 -10.53 -7.15
N SER A 47 -9.83 -11.55 -7.98
CA SER A 47 -9.59 -12.91 -7.51
C SER A 47 -8.11 -13.21 -7.65
N PHE A 48 -7.58 -13.88 -6.63
CA PHE A 48 -6.19 -14.30 -6.56
C PHE A 48 -6.15 -15.82 -6.41
N THR A 49 -5.16 -16.45 -7.01
CA THR A 49 -4.73 -17.78 -6.58
C THR A 49 -4.24 -17.72 -5.13
N PRO A 50 -4.24 -18.85 -4.40
CA PRO A 50 -3.71 -18.88 -3.03
C PRO A 50 -2.26 -18.38 -2.92
N LEU A 51 -1.44 -18.61 -3.93
CA LEU A 51 -0.05 -18.13 -3.94
C LEU A 51 0.02 -16.61 -4.10
N GLU A 52 -0.75 -16.04 -5.02
CA GLU A 52 -0.80 -14.59 -5.23
C GLU A 52 -1.37 -13.86 -4.01
N ALA A 53 -2.39 -14.43 -3.38
CA ALA A 53 -2.98 -13.87 -2.16
C ALA A 53 -1.94 -13.78 -1.03
N ARG A 54 -1.14 -14.85 -0.83
CA ARG A 54 -0.06 -14.85 0.18
C ARG A 54 1.01 -13.81 -0.15
N ARG A 55 1.45 -13.74 -1.41
CA ARG A 55 2.45 -12.73 -1.83
C ARG A 55 1.95 -11.30 -1.63
N LEU A 56 0.69 -11.03 -1.98
CA LEU A 56 0.10 -9.71 -1.74
C LEU A 56 0.01 -9.41 -0.23
N ALA A 57 -0.37 -10.39 0.59
CA ALA A 57 -0.43 -10.23 2.03
C ALA A 57 0.95 -9.95 2.64
N GLU A 58 2.00 -10.67 2.22
CA GLU A 58 3.38 -10.44 2.65
C GLU A 58 3.83 -9.00 2.36
N LEU A 59 3.54 -8.47 1.17
CA LEU A 59 3.85 -7.09 0.83
C LEU A 59 3.04 -6.09 1.67
N LEU A 60 1.74 -6.34 1.86
CA LEU A 60 0.90 -5.46 2.67
C LEU A 60 1.38 -5.39 4.12
N ILE A 61 1.82 -6.51 4.69
CA ILE A 61 2.39 -6.57 6.04
C ILE A 61 3.72 -5.83 6.10
N ALA A 62 4.64 -6.06 5.15
CA ALA A 62 5.92 -5.39 5.12
C ALA A 62 5.79 -3.85 5.01
N HIS A 63 4.83 -3.37 4.21
CA HIS A 63 4.51 -1.94 4.12
C HIS A 63 3.87 -1.40 5.39
N ALA A 64 3.04 -2.20 6.08
CA ALA A 64 2.45 -1.80 7.36
C ALA A 64 3.53 -1.63 8.44
N ASP A 65 4.44 -2.60 8.56
CA ASP A 65 5.55 -2.54 9.50
C ASP A 65 6.44 -1.31 9.23
N ALA A 66 6.78 -1.05 7.97
CA ALA A 66 7.56 0.13 7.58
C ALA A 66 6.84 1.46 7.88
N ALA A 67 5.51 1.48 7.73
CA ALA A 67 4.68 2.64 8.05
C ALA A 67 4.63 2.91 9.57
N ASP A 68 4.54 1.86 10.38
CA ASP A 68 4.56 1.94 11.85
C ASP A 68 5.93 2.42 12.35
N ASP A 69 7.02 1.88 11.81
CA ASP A 69 8.38 2.33 12.12
C ASP A 69 8.59 3.81 11.78
N ALA A 70 8.11 4.25 10.61
CA ALA A 70 8.18 5.65 10.19
C ALA A 70 7.34 6.59 11.09
N ALA A 71 6.21 6.12 11.60
CA ALA A 71 5.37 6.87 12.53
C ALA A 71 5.98 6.95 13.94
N ALA A 72 6.73 5.92 14.36
CA ALA A 72 7.39 5.83 15.67
C ALA A 72 8.73 6.59 15.75
N ALA A 73 9.37 6.89 14.62
CA ALA A 73 10.63 7.62 14.58
C ALA A 73 10.52 9.02 15.25
N PRO A 74 11.50 9.43 16.09
CA PRO A 74 11.48 10.74 16.73
C PRO A 74 11.47 11.85 15.68
N ARG A 75 10.56 12.83 15.82
CA ARG A 75 10.47 14.02 14.96
C ARG A 75 11.59 15.04 15.22
N ASP A 76 12.84 14.61 15.29
CA ASP A 76 13.98 15.53 15.43
C ASP A 76 14.45 16.05 14.08
N ARG A 77 13.75 17.09 13.60
CA ARG A 77 14.26 18.23 12.78
C ARG A 77 13.10 18.94 12.10
N ARG A 78 12.64 20.05 12.69
CA ARG A 78 12.25 21.32 12.02
C ARG A 78 11.46 22.22 12.99
N LEU A 79 12.13 22.66 14.05
CA LEU A 79 11.81 23.91 14.76
C LEU A 79 13.15 24.58 15.13
N ALA A 80 13.86 24.97 14.09
CA ALA A 80 15.02 25.86 14.16
C ALA A 80 15.10 26.61 12.82
N ARG A 81 14.09 27.44 12.55
CA ARG A 81 14.17 28.62 11.68
C ARG A 81 13.17 29.64 12.15
#